data_AF-A0A1Z9J5H1-F1
#
_entry.id   AF-A0A1Z9J5H1-F1
#
_cell.length_a   1.000
_cell.length_b   1.000
_cell.length_c   1.000
_cell.angle_alpha   90.00
_cell.angle_beta   90.00
_cell.angle_gamma   90.00
#
_symmetry.space_group_name_H-M   'P 1'
#
loop_
_entity.id
_entity.type
_entity.pdbx_description
1 polymer ?
#
loop_
_entity_poly.entity_id
_entity_poly.type
_entity_poly.pdbx_seq_one_letter_code
_entity_poly.pdbx_strand_id
1 'polypeptide(L)'
;MDVISNGLTYTPRPIPHSLNAYSPQLLQLNRAFFTDPNRRPEYVILNRKVIDQRWPSIGLEGPALSEISRNYELAGQGSKGSLVMKERSQPQPSKEIIIFEETFDLSQQRSTSRPLALPNNLPAGSSISFLFKANWRYKLRKALYRPGFVVRAQVSFADGHQQNFRLVPNAARELPLMPIPFDEQDLLTYIEARQGKLTPKSIDAAATPREIRLQLRSTEKGHTPPLSDYFKQVGVVINKPMTISR
;
A
#
# COMPACT_ATOMS: atom_id res chain seq x y z
N MET A 1 8.87 -14.80 22.44
CA MET A 1 8.39 -15.57 23.61
C MET A 1 6.91 -15.87 23.47
N ASP A 2 6.07 -14.90 23.11
CA ASP A 2 4.60 -15.06 23.01
C ASP A 2 4.09 -16.15 22.05
N VAL A 3 4.79 -16.45 20.94
CA VAL A 3 4.35 -17.48 19.98
C VAL A 3 4.50 -18.88 20.57
N ILE A 4 5.64 -19.15 21.20
CA ILE A 4 5.95 -20.47 21.79
C ILE A 4 5.11 -20.70 23.06
N SER A 5 4.90 -19.66 23.87
CA SER A 5 4.12 -19.77 25.11
C SER A 5 2.63 -20.05 24.89
N ASN A 6 2.10 -19.72 23.71
CA ASN A 6 0.71 -19.99 23.34
C ASN A 6 0.53 -21.27 22.51
N GLY A 7 1.59 -22.09 22.35
CA GLY A 7 1.54 -23.32 21.55
C GLY A 7 1.34 -23.08 20.05
N LEU A 8 1.64 -21.87 19.56
CA LEU A 8 1.47 -21.51 18.16
C LEU A 8 2.70 -21.92 17.33
N THR A 9 2.47 -22.42 16.13
CA THR A 9 3.54 -22.74 15.18
C THR A 9 4.06 -21.45 14.53
N TYR A 10 5.36 -21.18 14.68
CA TYR A 10 6.01 -20.05 14.02
C TYR A 10 6.47 -20.43 12.61
N THR A 11 5.87 -19.80 11.60
CA THR A 11 6.32 -19.93 10.20
C THR A 11 7.01 -18.64 9.76
N PRO A 12 8.33 -18.63 9.53
CA PRO A 12 9.04 -17.43 9.12
C PRO A 12 8.66 -17.04 7.69
N ARG A 13 8.48 -15.72 7.48
CA ARG A 13 8.32 -15.16 6.14
C ARG A 13 9.64 -15.30 5.36
N PRO A 14 9.60 -15.42 4.01
CA PRO A 14 10.81 -15.46 3.18
C PRO A 14 11.70 -14.24 3.38
N ILE A 15 11.10 -13.09 3.70
CA ILE A 15 11.79 -11.85 4.03
C ILE A 15 11.52 -11.57 5.51
N PRO A 16 12.55 -11.61 6.37
CA PRO A 16 12.40 -11.33 7.79
C PRO A 16 11.89 -9.91 8.06
N HIS A 17 11.09 -9.73 9.12
CA HIS A 17 10.51 -8.45 9.52
C HIS A 17 11.50 -7.28 9.73
N SER A 18 12.80 -7.57 9.93
CA SER A 18 13.84 -6.53 10.03
C SER A 18 14.18 -5.88 8.68
N LEU A 19 13.80 -6.51 7.57
CA LEU A 19 14.07 -6.06 6.21
C LEU A 19 12.74 -5.74 5.52
N ASN A 20 12.55 -4.48 5.16
CA ASN A 20 11.38 -4.08 4.38
C ASN A 20 11.54 -4.51 2.91
N ALA A 21 10.52 -5.16 2.34
CA ALA A 21 10.49 -5.54 0.93
C ALA A 21 10.38 -4.31 0.01
N TYR A 22 11.52 -3.74 -0.39
CA TYR A 22 11.58 -2.55 -1.27
C TYR A 22 11.85 -2.85 -2.75
N SER A 23 11.70 -4.10 -3.18
CA SER A 23 11.73 -4.44 -4.61
C SER A 23 10.45 -5.17 -5.01
N PRO A 24 10.02 -5.06 -6.28
CA PRO A 24 8.86 -5.80 -6.76
C PRO A 24 8.99 -7.32 -6.58
N GLN A 25 10.20 -7.86 -6.74
CA GLN A 25 10.47 -9.29 -6.56
C GLN A 25 10.27 -9.71 -5.10
N LEU A 26 10.74 -8.90 -4.17
CA LEU A 26 10.60 -9.14 -2.74
C LEU A 26 9.12 -9.05 -2.30
N LEU A 27 8.38 -8.05 -2.80
CA LEU A 27 6.94 -7.96 -2.59
C LEU A 27 6.20 -9.20 -3.12
N GLN A 28 6.60 -9.70 -4.30
CA GLN A 28 5.98 -10.88 -4.89
C GLN A 28 6.28 -12.16 -4.09
N LEU A 29 7.49 -12.33 -3.57
CA LEU A 29 7.85 -13.45 -2.69
C LEU A 29 6.98 -13.46 -1.42
N ASN A 30 6.78 -12.28 -0.84
CA ASN A 30 5.96 -12.12 0.35
C ASN A 30 4.46 -12.31 0.07
N ARG A 31 3.96 -11.89 -1.10
CA ARG A 31 2.62 -12.25 -1.59
C ARG A 31 2.47 -13.77 -1.71
N ALA A 32 3.41 -14.43 -2.41
CA ALA A 32 3.34 -15.87 -2.68
C ALA A 32 3.27 -16.69 -1.39
N PHE A 33 3.97 -16.25 -0.33
CA PHE A 33 3.91 -16.87 0.99
C PHE A 33 2.49 -16.90 1.59
N PHE A 34 1.70 -15.83 1.43
CA PHE A 34 0.33 -15.78 1.95
C PHE A 34 -0.70 -16.40 1.01
N THR A 35 -0.35 -16.61 -0.27
CA THR A 35 -1.18 -17.30 -1.25
C THR A 35 -1.09 -18.82 -1.12
N ASP A 36 0.09 -19.36 -0.77
CA ASP A 36 0.35 -20.80 -0.69
C ASP A 36 -0.32 -21.45 0.54
N PRO A 37 -1.34 -22.33 0.37
CA PRO A 37 -2.03 -22.99 1.47
C PRO A 37 -1.14 -23.89 2.33
N ASN A 38 -0.06 -24.43 1.77
CA ASN A 38 0.84 -25.33 2.49
C ASN A 38 1.88 -24.58 3.34
N ARG A 39 2.06 -23.28 3.10
CA ARG A 39 3.12 -22.47 3.74
C ARG A 39 2.58 -21.32 4.57
N ARG A 40 1.41 -20.79 4.25
CA ARG A 40 0.84 -19.66 4.99
C ARG A 40 0.55 -20.07 6.45
N PRO A 41 0.75 -19.17 7.43
CA PRO A 41 0.50 -19.49 8.84
C PRO A 41 -1.00 -19.51 9.15
N GLU A 42 -1.42 -20.26 10.17
CA GLU A 42 -2.82 -20.25 10.65
C GLU A 42 -3.22 -18.85 11.19
N TYR A 43 -2.29 -18.18 11.87
CA TYR A 43 -2.50 -16.86 12.46
C TYR A 43 -1.52 -15.82 11.91
N VAL A 44 -2.04 -14.62 11.64
CA VAL A 44 -1.26 -13.45 11.24
C VAL A 44 -1.56 -12.31 12.20
N ILE A 45 -0.51 -11.74 12.80
CA ILE A 45 -0.64 -10.57 13.67
C ILE A 45 -0.25 -9.34 12.86
N LEU A 46 -1.21 -8.43 12.67
CA LEU A 46 -0.99 -7.15 12.00
C LEU A 46 -0.84 -6.05 13.04
N ASN A 47 0.22 -5.27 12.90
CA ASN A 47 0.43 -4.07 13.69
C ASN A 47 0.95 -2.98 12.76
N ARG A 48 0.29 -1.82 12.80
CA ARG A 48 0.65 -0.72 11.91
C ARG A 48 1.73 0.12 12.57
N LYS A 49 2.98 -0.16 12.24
CA LYS A 49 4.12 0.68 12.62
C LYS A 49 4.48 1.63 11.49
N VAL A 50 3.97 2.86 11.55
CA VAL A 50 4.38 3.92 10.62
C VAL A 50 5.66 4.56 11.13
N ILE A 51 6.68 4.57 10.29
CA ILE A 51 7.94 5.30 10.53
C ILE A 51 8.06 6.35 9.42
N ASP A 52 8.56 7.54 9.74
CA ASP A 52 9.06 8.49 8.73
C ASP A 52 7.96 8.97 7.73
N GLN A 53 6.74 9.19 8.26
CA GLN A 53 5.57 9.71 7.52
C GLN A 53 5.27 8.95 6.22
N ARG A 54 5.58 7.66 6.19
CA ARG A 54 5.35 6.81 5.01
C ARG A 54 3.87 6.57 4.82
N TRP A 55 3.49 6.24 3.58
CA TRP A 55 2.15 5.70 3.34
C TRP A 55 1.92 4.53 4.32
N PRO A 56 0.85 4.53 5.13
CA PRO A 56 0.78 3.73 6.35
C PRO A 56 0.95 2.21 6.15
N SER A 57 0.66 1.71 4.95
CA SER A 57 0.75 0.29 4.58
C SER A 57 2.07 -0.14 3.96
N ILE A 58 3.05 0.76 3.72
CA ILE A 58 4.31 0.36 3.09
C ILE A 58 5.05 -0.67 3.94
N GLY A 59 4.97 -0.59 5.27
CA GLY A 59 5.53 -1.59 6.18
C GLY A 59 4.73 -2.90 6.26
N LEU A 60 3.44 -2.87 5.91
CA LEU A 60 2.57 -4.04 5.82
C LEU A 60 2.63 -4.73 4.46
N GLU A 61 3.27 -4.08 3.48
CA GLU A 61 3.45 -4.56 2.10
C GLU A 61 2.12 -4.80 1.40
N GLY A 62 1.62 -3.80 0.66
CA GLY A 62 0.32 -3.83 -0.02
C GLY A 62 -0.05 -5.17 -0.67
N PRO A 63 0.82 -5.78 -1.50
CA PRO A 63 0.53 -7.07 -2.14
C PRO A 63 0.27 -8.22 -1.17
N ALA A 64 0.99 -8.26 -0.03
CA ALA A 64 0.78 -9.25 1.02
C ALA A 64 -0.51 -8.96 1.79
N LEU A 65 -0.81 -7.69 2.08
CA LEU A 65 -2.06 -7.27 2.71
C LEU A 65 -3.28 -7.65 1.86
N SER A 66 -3.20 -7.55 0.53
CA SER A 66 -4.24 -8.04 -0.39
C SER A 66 -4.53 -9.53 -0.18
N GLU A 67 -3.49 -10.38 -0.06
CA GLU A 67 -3.66 -11.82 0.20
C GLU A 67 -4.18 -12.10 1.62
N ILE A 68 -3.69 -11.35 2.62
CA ILE A 68 -4.16 -11.47 4.00
C ILE A 68 -5.65 -11.15 4.08
N SER A 69 -6.11 -10.08 3.41
CA SER A 69 -7.53 -9.73 3.36
C SER A 69 -8.41 -10.82 2.74
N ARG A 70 -7.84 -11.63 1.84
CA ARG A 70 -8.52 -12.71 1.11
C ARG A 70 -8.59 -14.02 1.89
N ASN A 71 -7.50 -14.38 2.53
CA ASN A 71 -7.27 -15.70 3.11
C ASN A 71 -7.54 -15.75 4.62
N TYR A 72 -7.65 -14.60 5.27
CA TYR A 72 -7.81 -14.51 6.72
C TYR A 72 -9.05 -13.70 7.12
N GLU A 73 -9.50 -13.89 8.35
CA GLU A 73 -10.55 -13.11 8.98
C GLU A 73 -10.13 -12.70 10.40
N LEU A 74 -10.77 -11.64 10.92
CA LEU A 74 -10.47 -11.18 12.27
C LEU A 74 -10.88 -12.25 13.29
N ALA A 75 -9.92 -12.72 14.08
CA ALA A 75 -10.15 -13.59 15.22
C ALA A 75 -10.20 -12.81 16.54
N GLY A 76 -9.55 -11.64 16.60
CA GLY A 76 -9.58 -10.77 17.76
C GLY A 76 -8.54 -9.66 17.69
N GLN A 77 -8.38 -8.96 18.82
CA GLN A 77 -7.36 -7.94 18.99
C GLN A 77 -6.37 -8.37 20.08
N GLY A 78 -5.09 -8.19 19.82
CA GLY A 78 -4.04 -8.40 20.82
C GLY A 78 -4.03 -7.28 21.86
N SER A 79 -3.37 -7.52 22.99
CA SER A 79 -3.31 -6.60 24.14
C SER A 79 -2.74 -5.19 23.85
N LYS A 80 -2.08 -5.01 22.71
CA LYS A 80 -1.52 -3.73 22.24
C LYS A 80 -2.25 -3.18 21.00
N GLY A 81 -3.51 -3.55 20.81
CA GLY A 81 -4.35 -3.12 19.68
C GLY A 81 -4.06 -3.80 18.35
N SER A 82 -3.08 -4.73 18.29
CA SER A 82 -2.73 -5.43 17.05
C SER A 82 -3.88 -6.32 16.59
N LEU A 83 -4.13 -6.40 15.27
CA LEU A 83 -5.17 -7.27 14.75
C LEU A 83 -4.66 -8.70 14.68
N VAL A 84 -5.40 -9.65 15.24
CA VAL A 84 -5.13 -11.08 15.13
C VAL A 84 -6.05 -11.66 14.08
N MET A 85 -5.45 -12.08 12.97
CA MET A 85 -6.13 -12.62 11.80
C MET A 85 -5.97 -14.13 11.80
N LYS A 86 -7.06 -14.89 11.66
CA LYS A 86 -7.04 -16.35 11.53
C LYS A 86 -7.36 -16.76 10.10
N GLU A 87 -6.69 -17.79 9.61
CA GLU A 87 -6.93 -18.38 8.31
C GLU A 87 -8.39 -18.82 8.15
N ARG A 88 -8.97 -18.55 6.98
CA ARG A 88 -10.34 -18.95 6.63
C ARG A 88 -10.38 -20.38 6.13
N SER A 89 -11.40 -21.12 6.56
CA SER A 89 -11.72 -22.44 5.98
C SER A 89 -12.12 -22.35 4.50
N GLN A 90 -12.69 -21.21 4.08
CA GLN A 90 -13.01 -20.93 2.68
C GLN A 90 -12.44 -19.57 2.26
N PRO A 91 -11.28 -19.55 1.56
CA PRO A 91 -10.72 -18.32 1.01
C PRO A 91 -11.73 -17.63 0.07
N GLN A 92 -11.79 -16.30 0.13
CA GLN A 92 -12.66 -15.57 -0.80
C GLN A 92 -12.06 -15.61 -2.21
N PRO A 93 -12.81 -15.99 -3.25
CA PRO A 93 -12.37 -15.79 -4.62
C PRO A 93 -12.53 -14.30 -4.94
N SER A 94 -11.44 -13.52 -4.81
CA SER A 94 -11.41 -12.15 -5.30
C SER A 94 -10.41 -12.05 -6.43
N LYS A 95 -10.91 -11.74 -7.63
CA LYS A 95 -10.08 -11.22 -8.71
C LYS A 95 -9.99 -9.72 -8.52
N GLU A 96 -8.80 -9.14 -8.59
CA GLU A 96 -8.65 -7.69 -8.63
C GLU A 96 -9.14 -7.17 -9.98
N ILE A 97 -9.98 -6.14 -9.98
CA ILE A 97 -10.36 -5.42 -11.19
C ILE A 97 -9.82 -4.00 -11.14
N ILE A 98 -9.22 -3.58 -12.24
CA ILE A 98 -8.75 -2.21 -12.44
C ILE A 98 -9.99 -1.34 -12.65
N ILE A 99 -10.17 -0.35 -11.79
CA ILE A 99 -11.28 0.62 -11.90
C ILE A 99 -10.81 1.99 -12.38
N PHE A 100 -9.51 2.22 -12.37
CA PHE A 100 -8.90 3.45 -12.80
C PHE A 100 -7.46 3.20 -13.20
N GLU A 101 -7.06 3.74 -14.36
CA GLU A 101 -5.69 3.70 -14.84
C GLU A 101 -5.37 5.02 -15.53
N GLU A 102 -4.28 5.66 -15.09
CA GLU A 102 -3.78 6.88 -15.70
C GLU A 102 -2.26 6.85 -15.76
N THR A 103 -1.68 7.37 -16.84
CA THR A 103 -0.23 7.51 -16.96
C THR A 103 0.15 8.98 -17.07
N PHE A 104 1.07 9.39 -16.20
CA PHE A 104 1.72 10.68 -16.29
C PHE A 104 2.99 10.54 -17.13
N ASP A 105 3.01 11.18 -18.29
CA ASP A 105 4.27 11.47 -18.94
C ASP A 105 4.97 12.60 -18.18
N LEU A 106 6.15 12.30 -17.67
CA LEU A 106 6.98 13.23 -16.91
C LEU A 106 8.08 13.83 -17.77
N SER A 107 8.13 13.54 -19.07
CA SER A 107 9.13 14.09 -20.00
C SER A 107 9.17 15.63 -20.03
N GLN A 108 8.07 16.30 -19.68
CA GLN A 108 7.94 17.77 -19.75
C GLN A 108 8.56 18.56 -18.56
N GLN A 109 9.64 18.06 -17.94
CA GLN A 109 10.48 18.80 -16.98
C GLN A 109 9.78 19.48 -15.77
N ARG A 110 8.63 18.96 -15.32
CA ARG A 110 7.92 19.54 -14.15
C ARG A 110 8.38 18.95 -12.83
N SER A 111 8.52 19.81 -11.81
CA SER A 111 8.95 19.38 -10.48
C SER A 111 7.95 18.57 -9.68
N THR A 112 6.69 18.66 -10.08
CA THR A 112 5.57 17.94 -9.53
C THR A 112 4.79 17.31 -10.68
N SER A 113 4.10 16.19 -10.39
CA SER A 113 3.07 15.74 -11.31
C SER A 113 1.93 16.75 -11.30
N ARG A 114 1.17 16.81 -12.40
CA ARG A 114 -0.17 17.41 -12.32
C ARG A 114 -0.99 16.69 -11.25
N PRO A 115 -1.94 17.39 -10.61
CA PRO A 115 -2.84 16.74 -9.68
C PRO A 115 -3.68 15.70 -10.42
N LEU A 116 -3.86 14.54 -9.78
CA LEU A 116 -4.66 13.44 -10.26
C LEU A 116 -5.99 13.43 -9.52
N ALA A 117 -7.07 13.78 -10.22
CA ALA A 117 -8.41 13.62 -9.69
C ALA A 117 -8.74 12.13 -9.59
N LEU A 118 -9.12 11.67 -8.40
CA LEU A 118 -9.59 10.31 -8.19
C LEU A 118 -11.09 10.22 -8.55
N PRO A 119 -11.59 9.03 -8.95
CA PRO A 119 -13.02 8.83 -9.17
C PRO A 119 -13.85 9.28 -7.97
N ASN A 120 -14.96 9.99 -8.21
CA ASN A 120 -15.80 10.52 -7.14
C ASN A 120 -16.39 9.45 -6.21
N ASN A 121 -16.57 8.23 -6.74
CA ASN A 121 -17.14 7.08 -6.06
C ASN A 121 -16.10 5.96 -5.97
N LEU A 122 -15.04 6.15 -5.17
CA LEU A 122 -14.07 5.10 -4.89
C LEU A 122 -14.72 4.00 -4.04
N PRO A 123 -14.73 2.74 -4.51
CA PRO A 123 -15.26 1.64 -3.71
C PRO A 123 -14.42 1.39 -2.47
N ALA A 124 -15.06 1.08 -1.35
CA ALA A 124 -14.37 0.65 -0.14
C ALA A 124 -13.50 -0.59 -0.42
N GLY A 125 -12.32 -0.66 0.19
CA GLY A 125 -11.33 -1.71 -0.05
C GLY A 125 -10.45 -1.50 -1.29
N SER A 126 -10.61 -0.39 -2.01
CA SER A 126 -9.77 -0.09 -3.18
C SER A 126 -8.30 0.12 -2.78
N SER A 127 -7.39 -0.36 -3.63
CA SER A 127 -5.95 -0.19 -3.48
C SER A 127 -5.37 0.63 -4.63
N ILE A 128 -4.24 1.31 -4.40
CA ILE A 128 -3.53 2.13 -5.38
C ILE A 128 -2.10 1.65 -5.59
N SER A 129 -1.67 1.63 -6.85
CA SER A 129 -0.29 1.32 -7.25
C SER A 129 0.31 2.47 -8.03
N PHE A 130 1.56 2.79 -7.73
CA PHE A 130 2.37 3.76 -8.46
C PHE A 130 3.49 3.03 -9.22
N LEU A 131 3.40 3.02 -10.54
CA LEU A 131 4.29 2.33 -11.47
C LEU A 131 5.35 3.29 -12.01
N PHE A 132 6.36 3.57 -11.20
CA PHE A 132 7.48 4.43 -11.59
C PHE A 132 8.37 3.75 -12.64
N LYS A 133 8.52 4.37 -13.82
CA LYS A 133 9.54 3.94 -14.79
C LYS A 133 10.71 4.92 -14.76
N ALA A 134 11.85 4.45 -14.26
CA ALA A 134 13.11 5.18 -14.26
C ALA A 134 13.58 5.52 -15.68
N ASN A 135 14.13 6.72 -15.85
CA ASN A 135 14.90 7.05 -17.06
C ASN A 135 16.29 6.39 -17.01
N TRP A 136 16.97 6.30 -18.16
CA TRP A 136 18.27 5.61 -18.22
C TRP A 136 19.37 6.37 -17.45
N ARG A 137 19.33 7.70 -17.47
CA ARG A 137 20.29 8.56 -16.74
C ARG A 137 20.25 8.30 -15.25
N TYR A 138 19.05 8.17 -14.70
CA TYR A 138 18.81 7.83 -13.31
C TYR A 138 19.30 6.43 -12.97
N LYS A 139 19.05 5.43 -13.84
CA LYS A 139 19.58 4.07 -13.63
C LYS A 139 21.10 4.08 -13.52
N LEU A 140 21.79 4.83 -14.39
CA LEU A 140 23.25 4.96 -14.35
C LEU A 140 23.72 5.72 -13.10
N ARG A 141 23.11 6.87 -12.81
CA ARG A 141 23.42 7.69 -11.62
C ARG A 141 23.24 6.90 -10.32
N LYS A 142 22.19 6.09 -10.22
CA LYS A 142 21.90 5.24 -9.06
C LYS A 142 22.97 4.16 -8.83
N ALA A 143 23.69 3.73 -9.87
CA ALA A 143 24.81 2.79 -9.72
C ALA A 143 26.05 3.48 -9.11
N LEU A 144 26.20 4.79 -9.33
CA LEU A 144 27.34 5.58 -8.86
C LEU A 144 27.10 6.21 -7.49
N TYR A 145 25.87 6.67 -7.21
CA TYR A 145 25.55 7.34 -5.95
C TYR A 145 24.09 7.16 -5.53
N ARG A 146 23.84 7.29 -4.22
CA ARG A 146 22.48 7.27 -3.67
C ARG A 146 21.80 8.62 -3.94
N PRO A 147 20.62 8.65 -4.59
CA PRO A 147 19.94 9.90 -4.88
C PRO A 147 19.44 10.56 -3.59
N GLY A 148 19.76 11.84 -3.39
CA GLY A 148 19.33 12.66 -2.25
C GLY A 148 17.90 13.19 -2.38
N PHE A 149 16.93 12.33 -2.71
CA PHE A 149 15.52 12.73 -2.78
C PHE A 149 14.57 11.67 -2.23
N VAL A 150 13.38 12.13 -1.85
CA VAL A 150 12.24 11.28 -1.50
C VAL A 150 11.05 11.62 -2.38
N VAL A 151 10.29 10.60 -2.78
CA VAL A 151 9.00 10.80 -3.44
C VAL A 151 7.94 10.96 -2.38
N ARG A 152 7.08 11.98 -2.52
CA ARG A 152 5.91 12.19 -1.67
C ARG A 152 4.64 12.18 -2.50
N ALA A 153 3.59 11.57 -1.97
CA ALA A 153 2.22 11.75 -2.42
C ALA A 153 1.53 12.72 -1.49
N GLN A 154 1.13 13.87 -2.01
CA GLN A 154 0.19 14.77 -1.35
C GLN A 154 -1.22 14.29 -1.71
N VAL A 155 -2.00 13.92 -0.71
CA VAL A 155 -3.39 13.47 -0.86
C VAL A 155 -4.29 14.57 -0.32
N SER A 156 -5.26 14.99 -1.12
CA SER A 156 -6.33 15.91 -0.70
C SER A 156 -7.59 15.09 -0.42
N PHE A 157 -8.22 15.34 0.72
CA PHE A 157 -9.42 14.61 1.18
C PHE A 157 -10.70 15.41 0.93
N ALA A 158 -11.85 14.74 1.06
CA ALA A 158 -13.15 15.33 0.73
C ALA A 158 -13.61 16.42 1.70
N ASP A 159 -13.08 16.44 2.92
CA ASP A 159 -13.28 17.51 3.91
C ASP A 159 -12.34 18.73 3.70
N GLY A 160 -11.47 18.66 2.68
CA GLY A 160 -10.57 19.74 2.29
C GLY A 160 -9.18 19.71 2.92
N HIS A 161 -8.91 18.81 3.89
CA HIS A 161 -7.55 18.71 4.43
C HIS A 161 -6.59 18.00 3.46
N GLN A 162 -5.29 18.18 3.67
CA GLN A 162 -4.24 17.58 2.86
C GLN A 162 -3.20 16.90 3.73
N GLN A 163 -2.73 15.73 3.28
CA GLN A 163 -1.68 14.99 3.96
C GLN A 163 -0.60 14.53 2.99
N ASN A 164 0.64 14.58 3.45
CA ASN A 164 1.80 14.13 2.68
C ASN A 164 2.27 12.76 3.18
N PHE A 165 2.41 11.83 2.25
CA PHE A 165 2.94 10.50 2.50
C PHE A 165 4.24 10.29 1.74
N ARG A 166 5.28 9.84 2.43
CA ARG A 166 6.50 9.36 1.76
C ARG A 166 6.21 8.04 1.05
N LEU A 167 6.55 7.99 -0.24
CA LEU A 167 6.48 6.80 -1.07
C LEU A 167 7.86 6.18 -1.23
N VAL A 168 7.90 4.85 -1.30
CA VAL A 168 9.06 4.11 -1.79
C VAL A 168 8.71 3.61 -3.18
N PRO A 169 9.30 4.16 -4.27
CA PRO A 169 8.83 3.90 -5.64
C PRO A 169 8.67 2.44 -6.02
N ASN A 170 9.63 1.60 -5.60
CA ASN A 170 9.63 0.18 -5.89
C ASN A 170 8.65 -0.63 -5.02
N ALA A 171 8.18 -0.07 -3.90
CA ALA A 171 7.27 -0.72 -2.97
C ALA A 171 5.85 -0.13 -2.96
N ALA A 172 5.61 0.92 -3.76
CA ALA A 172 4.33 1.61 -3.85
C ALA A 172 3.33 0.83 -4.71
N ARG A 173 3.03 -0.41 -4.30
CA ARG A 173 2.13 -1.34 -4.98
C ARG A 173 0.98 -1.71 -4.05
N GLU A 174 -0.23 -1.71 -4.59
CA GLU A 174 -1.45 -2.16 -3.90
C GLU A 174 -1.60 -1.58 -2.49
N LEU A 175 -1.28 -0.30 -2.34
CA LEU A 175 -1.41 0.40 -1.09
C LEU A 175 -2.91 0.61 -0.82
N PRO A 176 -3.43 0.39 0.40
CA PRO A 176 -4.78 0.76 0.77
C PRO A 176 -5.06 2.23 0.45
N LEU A 177 -6.16 2.47 -0.27
CA LEU A 177 -6.60 3.80 -0.67
C LEU A 177 -7.92 4.20 0.01
N MET A 178 -8.87 3.27 0.14
CA MET A 178 -10.20 3.57 0.67
C MET A 178 -10.63 2.57 1.76
N PRO A 179 -10.50 2.91 3.06
CA PRO A 179 -9.78 4.08 3.59
C PRO A 179 -8.24 3.90 3.50
N ILE A 180 -7.51 5.00 3.71
CA ILE A 180 -6.08 4.96 4.03
C ILE A 180 -5.95 4.65 5.53
N PRO A 181 -5.21 3.60 5.95
CA PRO A 181 -5.24 3.15 7.33
C PRO A 181 -4.42 4.04 8.29
N PHE A 182 -5.06 5.00 8.94
CA PHE A 182 -4.44 5.90 9.91
C PHE A 182 -4.38 5.35 11.34
N ASP A 183 -5.00 4.21 11.59
CA ASP A 183 -4.83 3.39 12.79
C ASP A 183 -5.22 1.93 12.50
N GLU A 184 -5.23 1.10 13.55
CA GLU A 184 -5.64 -0.31 13.50
C GLU A 184 -7.13 -0.48 13.16
N GLN A 185 -7.99 0.48 13.52
CA GLN A 185 -9.41 0.45 13.21
C GLN A 185 -9.66 0.71 11.73
N ASP A 186 -8.96 1.67 11.13
CA ASP A 186 -9.00 1.91 9.69
C ASP A 186 -8.42 0.73 8.90
N LEU A 187 -7.37 0.09 9.41
CA LEU A 187 -6.80 -1.11 8.81
C LEU A 187 -7.82 -2.25 8.79
N LEU A 188 -8.52 -2.47 9.91
CA LEU A 188 -9.61 -3.44 9.99
C LEU A 188 -10.73 -3.07 9.00
N THR A 189 -11.16 -1.80 8.99
CA THR A 189 -12.17 -1.27 8.08
C THR A 189 -11.80 -1.52 6.62
N TYR A 190 -10.54 -1.29 6.25
CA TYR A 190 -10.04 -1.59 4.91
C TYR A 190 -10.12 -3.09 4.57
N ILE A 191 -9.68 -3.95 5.49
CA ILE A 191 -9.72 -5.41 5.31
C ILE A 191 -11.16 -5.89 5.15
N GLU A 192 -12.07 -5.46 6.02
CA GLU A 192 -13.49 -5.84 5.98
C GLU A 192 -14.20 -5.34 4.73
N ALA A 193 -13.89 -4.12 4.28
CA ALA A 193 -14.37 -3.59 3.02
C ALA A 193 -13.91 -4.44 1.83
N ARG A 194 -12.64 -4.88 1.82
CA ARG A 194 -12.15 -5.80 0.79
C ARG A 194 -12.82 -7.16 0.81
N GLN A 195 -13.29 -7.56 1.98
CA GLN A 195 -14.02 -8.81 2.17
C GLN A 195 -15.51 -8.70 1.80
N GLY A 196 -15.96 -7.52 1.37
CA GLY A 196 -17.37 -7.23 1.08
C GLY A 196 -18.25 -7.14 2.33
N LYS A 197 -17.66 -7.05 3.54
CA LYS A 197 -18.40 -6.93 4.80
C LYS A 197 -18.89 -5.51 5.08
N LEU A 198 -18.22 -4.50 4.51
CA LEU A 198 -18.59 -3.09 4.64
C LEU A 198 -19.05 -2.51 3.30
N THR A 199 -20.13 -1.73 3.35
CA THR A 199 -20.60 -0.95 2.19
C THR A 199 -20.01 0.46 2.20
N PRO A 200 -19.84 1.13 1.04
CA PRO A 200 -19.17 2.44 0.93
C PRO A 200 -19.82 3.58 1.74
N LYS A 201 -21.04 3.40 2.25
CA LYS A 201 -21.86 4.45 2.86
C LYS A 201 -21.45 4.84 4.28
N SER A 202 -20.43 4.19 4.86
CA SER A 202 -19.97 4.43 6.24
C SER A 202 -18.56 5.05 6.35
N ILE A 203 -17.95 5.48 5.25
CA ILE A 203 -16.60 6.07 5.27
C ILE A 203 -16.71 7.59 5.33
N ASP A 204 -16.07 8.18 6.35
CA ASP A 204 -16.05 9.62 6.63
C ASP A 204 -15.45 10.43 5.46
N ALA A 205 -15.91 11.67 5.27
CA ALA A 205 -15.33 12.62 4.33
C ALA A 205 -13.84 12.85 4.61
N ALA A 206 -13.44 12.86 5.89
CA ALA A 206 -12.03 12.94 6.30
C ALA A 206 -11.20 11.73 5.83
N ALA A 207 -11.81 10.57 5.64
CA ALA A 207 -11.13 9.35 5.17
C ALA A 207 -11.21 9.15 3.64
N THR A 208 -11.87 10.06 2.92
CA THR A 208 -12.17 9.92 1.48
C THR A 208 -11.17 10.72 0.63
N PRO A 209 -10.21 10.09 -0.06
CA PRO A 209 -9.26 10.80 -0.91
C PRO A 209 -9.94 11.27 -2.22
N ARG A 210 -9.63 12.50 -2.64
CA ARG A 210 -10.16 13.14 -3.86
C ARG A 210 -9.11 13.41 -4.91
N GLU A 211 -7.91 13.77 -4.48
CA GLU A 211 -6.83 14.14 -5.39
C GLU A 211 -5.49 13.61 -4.87
N ILE A 212 -4.62 13.18 -5.79
CA ILE A 212 -3.24 12.82 -5.46
C ILE A 212 -2.28 13.63 -6.33
N ARG A 213 -1.26 14.21 -5.70
CA ARG A 213 -0.16 14.90 -6.39
C ARG A 213 1.17 14.29 -5.98
N LEU A 214 1.97 13.88 -6.96
CA LEU A 214 3.32 13.38 -6.72
C LEU A 214 4.32 14.52 -6.73
N GLN A 215 5.19 14.53 -5.73
CA GLN A 215 6.23 15.54 -5.56
C GLN A 215 7.55 14.86 -5.26
N LEU A 216 8.66 15.45 -5.74
CA LEU A 216 9.96 15.18 -5.17
C LEU A 216 10.22 16.13 -4.01
N ARG A 217 11.02 15.68 -3.05
CA ARG A 217 11.64 16.53 -2.04
C ARG A 217 13.10 16.13 -1.93
N SER A 218 14.00 17.09 -2.09
CA SER A 218 15.41 16.86 -1.79
C SER A 218 15.61 16.60 -0.31
N THR A 219 16.58 15.76 0.02
CA THR A 219 17.05 15.57 1.39
C THR A 219 18.02 16.68 1.82
N GLU A 220 18.53 17.47 0.86
CA GLU A 220 19.46 18.58 1.07
C GLU A 220 18.75 19.93 0.90
N LYS A 221 19.17 20.95 1.67
CA LYS A 221 18.61 22.32 1.58
C LYS A 221 19.02 22.95 0.23
N GLY A 222 18.05 23.45 -0.53
CA GLY A 222 18.32 24.44 -1.59
C GLY A 222 17.75 24.15 -2.98
N HIS A 223 17.49 22.89 -3.36
CA HIS A 223 16.91 22.61 -4.67
C HIS A 223 16.13 21.29 -4.69
N THR A 224 14.89 21.31 -5.16
CA THR A 224 14.10 20.10 -5.41
C THR A 224 14.10 19.84 -6.92
N PRO A 225 14.88 18.85 -7.39
CA PRO A 225 14.94 18.53 -8.81
C PRO A 225 13.59 17.99 -9.29
N PRO A 226 13.27 18.14 -10.57
CA PRO A 226 11.99 17.70 -11.07
C PRO A 226 11.82 16.19 -11.17
N LEU A 227 10.58 15.70 -11.07
CA LEU A 227 10.29 14.25 -11.10
C LEU A 227 10.78 13.61 -12.42
N SER A 228 10.75 14.40 -13.50
CA SER A 228 11.29 14.10 -14.83
C SER A 228 12.77 13.69 -14.86
N ASP A 229 13.58 14.22 -13.93
CA ASP A 229 15.01 13.95 -13.89
C ASP A 229 15.31 12.51 -13.51
N TYR A 230 14.34 11.83 -12.89
CA TYR A 230 14.49 10.48 -12.38
C TYR A 230 13.58 9.49 -13.08
N PHE A 231 12.36 9.91 -13.42
CA PHE A 231 11.33 9.04 -13.97
C PHE A 231 10.85 9.58 -15.30
N LYS A 232 10.73 8.70 -16.30
CA LYS A 232 10.14 9.05 -17.59
C LYS A 232 8.61 9.08 -17.53
N GLN A 233 8.03 8.20 -16.72
CA GLN A 233 6.58 8.12 -16.53
C GLN A 233 6.25 7.52 -15.17
N VAL A 234 5.05 7.83 -14.69
CA VAL A 234 4.42 7.14 -13.56
C VAL A 234 3.04 6.68 -13.99
N GLY A 235 2.81 5.37 -13.96
CA GLY A 235 1.45 4.83 -14.06
C GLY A 235 0.80 4.86 -12.68
N VAL A 236 -0.48 5.20 -12.61
CA VAL A 236 -1.32 5.07 -11.42
C VAL A 236 -2.44 4.12 -11.74
N VAL A 237 -2.56 3.07 -10.95
CA VAL A 237 -3.58 2.03 -11.12
C VAL A 237 -4.33 1.89 -9.81
N ILE A 238 -5.66 1.96 -9.87
CA ILE A 238 -6.53 1.68 -8.72
C ILE A 238 -7.28 0.39 -9.00
N ASN A 239 -7.19 -0.53 -8.04
CA ASN A 239 -7.85 -1.82 -8.10
C ASN A 239 -8.88 -1.94 -6.98
N LYS A 240 -9.91 -2.75 -7.22
CA LYS A 240 -10.80 -3.21 -6.15
C LYS A 240 -10.99 -4.73 -6.24
N PRO A 241 -11.27 -5.39 -5.10
CA PRO A 241 -11.66 -6.79 -5.13
C PRO A 241 -13.01 -6.94 -5.85
N MET A 242 -13.08 -7.91 -6.75
CA MET A 242 -14.34 -8.37 -7.33
C MET A 242 -15.08 -9.21 -6.30
N THR A 243 -16.16 -8.68 -5.75
CA THR A 243 -17.10 -9.46 -4.95
C THR A 243 -17.90 -10.34 -5.91
N ILE A 244 -17.64 -11.64 -5.91
CA ILE A 244 -18.50 -12.60 -6.60
C ILE A 244 -19.71 -12.80 -5.68
N SER A 245 -20.88 -12.29 -6.05
CA SER A 245 -22.12 -12.65 -5.37
C SER A 245 -22.32 -14.16 -5.54
N ARG A 246 -22.35 -14.89 -4.43
CA ARG A 246 -22.90 -16.25 -4.41
C ARG A 246 -24.42 -16.16 -4.42
#